data_AF-A0A392NBH5-F1
#
_entry.id   AF-A0A392NBH5-F1
#
_cell.length_a   1.000
_cell.length_b   1.000
_cell.length_c   1.000
_cell.angle_alpha   90.00
_cell.angle_beta   90.00
_cell.angle_gamma   90.00
#
_symmetry.space_group_name_H-M   'P 1'
#
loop_
_entity.id
_entity.type
_entity.pdbx_description
1 polymer ?
#
loop_
_entity_poly.entity_id
_entity_poly.type
_entity_poly.pdbx_seq_one_letter_code
_entity_poly.pdbx_strand_id
1 'polypeptide(L)'
;MLLKDRVIRKRNIIQHHISSSIWSSIKEEFSVITDNTFWLLGNGEEINFWNDNWCGSIMADHFNVPNHLRKFLSSTVRDYIFNGQWNFPPQMHQHLNNLVCLVQKVTIPLEASQDKLLWKHSDTGELQLNEAYQFKLQQFQDLNWAKAIWNSDIPPSKSLLVWRLMHNKIPTDENLKLSESSAAFYLYG
;
A
#
# COMPACT_ATOMS: atom_id res chain seq x y z
N MET A 1 -2.08 14.64 8.59
CA MET A 1 -0.65 14.26 8.74
C MET A 1 -0.30 13.35 7.59
N LEU A 2 0.61 13.77 6.70
CA LEU A 2 0.90 13.08 5.45
C LEU A 2 1.68 11.78 5.71
N LEU A 3 1.27 10.69 5.04
CA LEU A 3 1.93 9.39 5.20
C LEU A 3 3.39 9.44 4.72
N LYS A 4 3.67 10.23 3.66
CA LYS A 4 5.01 10.43 3.07
C LYS A 4 6.03 10.75 4.17
N ASP A 5 5.75 11.73 5.02
CA ASP A 5 6.70 12.27 6.00
C ASP A 5 7.00 11.31 7.17
N ARG A 6 6.10 10.36 7.45
CA ARG A 6 6.25 9.41 8.56
C ARG A 6 6.69 8.02 8.15
N VAL A 7 6.39 7.62 6.91
CA VAL A 7 6.53 6.22 6.46
C VAL A 7 7.66 6.09 5.43
N ILE A 8 7.91 7.15 4.65
CA ILE A 8 8.77 7.11 3.48
C ILE A 8 9.85 8.17 3.62
N ARG A 9 11.07 7.76 3.98
CA ARG A 9 12.23 8.66 3.99
C ARG A 9 13.14 8.29 2.85
N LYS A 10 13.24 9.15 1.82
CA LYS A 10 14.10 8.97 0.64
C LYS A 10 14.04 7.54 0.08
N ARG A 11 12.83 7.07 -0.27
CA ARG A 11 12.55 5.76 -0.89
C ARG A 11 12.65 4.51 -0.01
N ASN A 12 13.07 4.62 1.25
CA ASN A 12 13.06 3.48 2.15
C ASN A 12 11.94 3.61 3.17
N ILE A 13 11.20 2.51 3.36
CA ILE A 13 10.44 2.28 4.58
C ILE A 13 11.41 2.54 5.72
N ILE A 14 11.03 3.41 6.64
CA ILE A 14 11.84 3.67 7.82
C ILE A 14 12.13 2.34 8.55
N GLN A 15 13.37 1.86 8.47
CA GLN A 15 13.73 0.55 9.02
C GLN A 15 13.94 0.59 10.54
N HIS A 16 14.11 1.76 11.14
CA HIS A 16 14.15 1.90 12.59
C HIS A 16 12.76 1.75 13.19
N HIS A 17 12.71 1.28 14.44
CA HIS A 17 11.47 1.10 15.17
C HIS A 17 10.71 2.44 15.27
N ILE A 18 9.60 2.54 14.54
CA ILE A 18 8.60 3.57 14.79
C ILE A 18 7.74 3.02 15.94
N SER A 19 7.69 3.75 17.06
CA SER A 19 6.79 3.43 18.17
C SER A 19 5.34 3.67 17.74
N SER A 20 4.79 2.70 17.01
CA SER A 20 3.43 2.68 16.49
C SER A 20 2.98 1.24 16.36
N SER A 21 1.88 0.90 17.04
CA SER A 21 1.22 -0.41 16.94
C SER A 21 0.72 -0.74 15.53
N ILE A 22 0.70 0.24 14.63
CA ILE A 22 0.20 0.12 13.26
C ILE A 22 1.36 -0.06 12.26
N TRP A 23 2.62 0.10 12.69
CA TRP A 23 3.78 0.13 11.78
C TRP A 23 4.07 -1.21 11.10
N SER A 24 3.96 -2.32 11.82
CA SER A 24 4.10 -3.67 11.27
C SER A 24 3.06 -3.92 10.18
N SER A 25 1.80 -3.55 10.43
CA SER A 25 0.73 -3.65 9.44
C SER A 25 0.97 -2.74 8.23
N ILE A 26 1.42 -1.50 8.41
CA ILE A 26 1.73 -0.61 7.27
C ILE A 26 2.85 -1.19 6.40
N LYS A 27 3.85 -1.85 7.00
CA LYS A 27 4.94 -2.47 6.25
C LYS A 27 4.46 -3.63 5.37
N GLU A 28 3.56 -4.46 5.88
CA GLU A 28 2.92 -5.54 5.11
C GLU A 28 2.09 -4.97 3.94
N GLU A 29 1.46 -3.82 4.16
CA GLU A 29 0.60 -3.16 3.18
C GLU A 29 1.35 -2.21 2.24
N PHE A 30 2.68 -2.10 2.36
CA PHE A 30 3.45 -1.14 1.58
C PHE A 30 3.35 -1.38 0.08
N SER A 31 3.33 -2.65 -0.35
CA SER A 31 3.16 -3.01 -1.77
C SER A 31 1.84 -2.46 -2.33
N VAL A 32 0.75 -2.63 -1.58
CA VAL A 32 -0.59 -2.15 -1.96
C VAL A 32 -0.61 -0.63 -2.05
N ILE A 33 0.07 0.05 -1.11
CA ILE A 33 0.21 1.50 -1.13
C ILE A 33 0.99 1.92 -2.38
N THR A 34 2.15 1.33 -2.67
CA THR A 34 2.93 1.66 -3.86
C THR A 34 2.14 1.45 -5.16
N ASP A 35 1.39 0.34 -5.27
CA ASP A 35 0.60 0.02 -6.46
C ASP A 35 -0.54 1.03 -6.72
N ASN A 36 -1.05 1.64 -5.65
CA ASN A 36 -2.13 2.64 -5.71
C ASN A 36 -1.62 4.08 -5.68
N THR A 37 -0.31 4.29 -5.79
CA THR A 37 0.31 5.61 -5.91
C THR A 37 0.89 5.87 -7.29
N PHE A 38 1.07 7.15 -7.59
CA PHE A 38 1.89 7.61 -8.71
C PHE A 38 2.60 8.91 -8.34
N TRP A 39 3.73 9.16 -8.97
CA TRP A 39 4.52 10.35 -8.75
C TRP A 39 4.11 11.45 -9.74
N LEU A 40 3.89 12.64 -9.20
CA LEU A 40 3.83 13.88 -9.96
C LEU A 40 5.23 14.47 -10.03
N LEU A 41 5.72 14.61 -11.27
CA LEU A 41 7.03 15.17 -11.58
C LEU A 41 7.12 16.64 -11.15
N GLY A 42 8.05 16.94 -10.26
CA GLY A 42 8.52 18.27 -9.93
C GLY A 42 9.92 18.48 -10.52
N ASN A 43 10.94 18.44 -9.67
CA ASN A 43 12.35 18.52 -10.06
C ASN A 43 12.93 17.17 -10.51
N GLY A 44 12.26 16.05 -10.24
CA GLY A 44 12.68 14.70 -10.64
C GLY A 44 13.85 14.13 -9.86
N GLU A 45 14.28 14.77 -8.77
CA GLU A 45 15.42 14.32 -7.95
C GLU A 45 15.02 13.15 -7.03
N GLU A 46 13.74 13.07 -6.63
CA GLU A 46 13.24 12.02 -5.74
C GLU A 46 12.68 10.83 -6.52
N ILE A 47 12.34 11.00 -7.79
CA ILE A 47 11.68 9.96 -8.61
C ILE A 47 12.70 9.08 -9.30
N ASN A 48 12.63 7.76 -9.08
CA ASN A 48 13.44 6.77 -9.79
C ASN A 48 12.87 6.56 -11.19
N PHE A 49 13.68 6.76 -12.21
CA PHE A 49 13.22 6.65 -13.58
C PHE A 49 12.65 5.25 -13.92
N TRP A 50 13.26 4.20 -13.36
CA TRP A 50 12.99 2.82 -13.74
C TRP A 50 11.89 2.16 -12.91
N ASN A 51 11.95 2.34 -11.60
CA ASN A 51 11.16 1.56 -10.65
C ASN A 51 9.92 2.30 -10.14
N ASP A 52 9.86 3.62 -10.27
CA ASP A 52 8.71 4.40 -9.81
C ASP A 52 7.68 4.61 -10.94
N ASN A 53 6.41 4.68 -10.56
CA ASN A 53 5.32 5.01 -11.47
C ASN A 53 5.16 6.53 -11.57
N TRP A 54 5.81 7.17 -12.54
CA TRP A 54 5.74 8.62 -12.76
C TRP A 54 5.18 9.01 -14.15
N CYS A 55 5.11 8.06 -15.08
CA CYS A 55 4.55 8.25 -16.42
C CYS A 55 3.29 7.38 -16.67
N GLY A 56 2.64 6.93 -15.59
CA GLY A 56 1.48 6.02 -15.63
C GLY A 56 1.83 4.54 -15.66
N SER A 57 3.11 4.19 -15.79
CA SER A 57 3.62 2.82 -15.72
C SER A 57 5.03 2.78 -15.16
N ILE A 58 5.46 1.61 -14.67
CA ILE A 58 6.85 1.37 -14.25
C ILE A 58 7.69 1.06 -15.50
N MET A 59 8.74 1.84 -15.73
CA MET A 59 9.60 1.67 -16.92
C MET A 59 10.30 0.31 -16.93
N ALA A 60 10.80 -0.17 -15.78
CA ALA A 60 11.44 -1.48 -15.67
C ALA A 60 10.54 -2.63 -16.12
N ASP A 61 9.22 -2.53 -15.94
CA ASP A 61 8.26 -3.52 -16.46
C ASP A 61 8.18 -3.43 -17.99
N HIS A 62 8.12 -2.22 -18.55
CA HIS A 62 8.03 -2.00 -19.99
C HIS A 62 9.27 -2.52 -20.75
N PHE A 63 10.44 -2.43 -20.12
CA PHE A 63 11.69 -2.95 -20.66
C PHE A 63 11.94 -4.43 -20.31
N ASN A 64 10.98 -5.12 -19.68
CA ASN A 64 11.14 -6.49 -19.19
C ASN A 64 12.41 -6.70 -18.35
N VAL A 65 12.76 -5.73 -17.52
CA VAL A 65 13.96 -5.80 -16.67
C VAL A 65 13.75 -6.85 -15.59
N PRO A 66 14.63 -7.87 -15.49
CA PRO A 66 14.58 -8.85 -14.43
C PRO A 66 14.65 -8.22 -13.04
N ASN A 67 13.86 -8.73 -12.09
CA ASN A 67 13.78 -8.20 -10.72
C ASN A 67 15.14 -8.11 -10.01
N HIS A 68 16.03 -9.07 -10.27
CA HIS A 68 17.37 -9.06 -9.69
C HIS A 68 18.25 -7.91 -10.19
N LEU A 69 17.93 -7.30 -11.34
CA LEU A 69 18.65 -6.16 -11.91
C LEU A 69 18.07 -4.81 -11.46
N ARG A 70 16.80 -4.75 -11.06
CA ARG A 70 16.11 -3.51 -10.66
C ARG A 70 16.81 -2.75 -9.54
N LYS A 71 17.44 -3.49 -8.62
CA LYS A 71 18.20 -2.93 -7.50
C LYS A 71 19.43 -2.10 -7.93
N PHE A 72 19.93 -2.33 -9.14
CA PHE A 72 21.06 -1.57 -9.70
C PHE A 72 20.60 -0.33 -10.50
N LEU A 73 19.31 -0.22 -10.79
CA LEU A 73 18.73 0.90 -11.53
C LEU A 73 18.37 2.03 -10.56
N SER A 74 19.36 2.86 -10.22
CA SER A 74 19.22 3.95 -9.24
C SER A 74 19.03 5.34 -9.84
N SER A 75 19.11 5.48 -11.17
CA SER A 75 18.99 6.77 -11.86
C SER A 75 17.63 7.42 -11.63
N THR A 76 17.68 8.73 -11.46
CA THR A 76 16.52 9.58 -11.19
C THR A 76 15.93 10.13 -12.48
N VAL A 77 14.70 10.64 -12.43
CA VAL A 77 14.09 11.30 -13.59
C VAL A 77 14.86 12.57 -13.97
N ARG A 78 15.43 13.29 -12.99
CA ARG A 78 16.27 14.47 -13.21
C ARG A 78 17.45 14.19 -14.14
N ASP A 79 18.05 12.99 -14.05
CA ASP A 79 19.20 12.58 -14.86
C ASP A 79 18.88 12.51 -16.36
N TYR A 80 17.60 12.38 -16.70
CA TYR A 80 17.09 12.33 -18.08
C TYR A 80 16.42 13.64 -18.52
N ILE A 81 16.53 14.72 -17.73
CA ILE A 81 15.99 16.03 -18.07
C ILE A 81 17.14 17.03 -18.23
N PHE A 82 17.25 17.62 -19.41
CA PHE A 82 18.23 18.66 -19.71
C PHE A 82 17.55 19.85 -20.38
N ASN A 83 17.74 21.05 -19.83
CA ASN A 83 17.11 22.30 -20.31
C ASN A 83 15.58 22.20 -20.49
N GLY A 84 14.89 21.53 -19.57
CA GLY A 84 13.44 21.35 -19.62
C GLY A 84 12.96 20.39 -20.71
N GLN A 85 13.88 19.64 -21.33
CA GLN A 85 13.56 18.62 -22.33
C GLN A 85 14.08 17.26 -21.88
N TRP A 86 13.40 16.21 -22.33
CA TRP A 86 13.82 14.84 -22.13
C TRP A 86 15.06 14.53 -22.96
N ASN A 87 16.13 14.09 -22.31
CA ASN A 87 17.40 13.71 -22.93
C ASN A 87 17.70 12.25 -22.62
N PHE A 88 17.38 11.36 -23.57
CA PHE A 88 17.60 9.92 -23.42
C PHE A 88 18.88 9.47 -24.12
N PRO A 89 19.53 8.39 -23.66
CA PRO A 89 20.60 7.74 -24.40
C PRO A 89 20.11 7.19 -25.77
N PRO A 90 20.93 7.24 -26.83
CA PRO A 90 20.59 6.70 -28.16
C PRO A 90 20.10 5.24 -28.13
N GLN A 91 20.65 4.43 -27.23
CA GLN A 91 20.31 3.01 -27.05
C GLN A 91 18.86 2.82 -26.61
N MET A 92 18.30 3.79 -25.87
CA MET A 92 16.91 3.72 -25.45
C MET A 92 15.96 4.08 -26.59
N HIS A 93 16.40 4.86 -27.59
CA HIS A 93 15.54 5.41 -28.65
C HIS A 93 14.83 4.31 -29.46
N GLN A 94 15.48 3.17 -29.68
CA GLN A 94 14.92 2.03 -30.41
C GLN A 94 13.71 1.38 -29.70
N HIS A 95 13.69 1.44 -28.37
CA HIS A 95 12.59 0.95 -27.54
C HIS A 95 11.63 2.07 -27.11
N LEU A 96 11.98 3.32 -27.41
CA LEU A 96 11.31 4.53 -26.91
C LEU A 96 10.14 4.97 -27.75
N ASN A 97 9.88 4.44 -28.96
CA ASN A 97 8.76 4.94 -29.78
C ASN A 97 7.41 4.90 -29.04
N ASN A 98 7.17 3.87 -28.22
CA ASN A 98 5.98 3.80 -27.36
C ASN A 98 6.13 4.64 -26.08
N LEU A 99 7.35 4.75 -25.56
CA LEU A 99 7.64 5.48 -24.32
C LEU A 99 7.63 7.00 -24.51
N VAL A 100 8.04 7.51 -25.67
CA VAL A 100 7.96 8.94 -26.01
C VAL A 100 6.53 9.43 -25.85
N CYS A 101 5.55 8.65 -26.30
CA CYS A 101 4.13 8.97 -26.10
C CYS A 101 3.71 8.99 -24.62
N LEU A 102 4.33 8.19 -23.74
CA LEU A 102 4.04 8.19 -22.29
C LEU A 102 4.74 9.35 -21.59
N VAL A 103 6.02 9.54 -21.90
CA VAL A 103 6.89 10.57 -21.34
C VAL A 103 6.43 11.97 -21.75
N GLN A 104 5.97 12.15 -23.00
CA GLN A 104 5.42 13.43 -23.49
C GLN A 104 4.11 13.83 -22.80
N LYS A 105 3.36 12.87 -22.24
CA LYS A 105 2.19 13.19 -21.41
C LYS A 105 2.59 13.78 -20.07
N VAL A 106 3.82 13.54 -19.61
CA VAL A 106 4.33 14.10 -18.36
C VAL A 106 4.81 15.53 -18.63
N THR A 107 4.13 16.48 -18.00
CA THR A 107 4.51 17.90 -18.08
C THR A 107 5.71 18.14 -17.16
N ILE A 108 6.82 18.62 -17.72
CA ILE A 108 7.97 19.08 -16.93
C ILE A 108 7.65 20.51 -16.47
N PRO A 109 7.55 20.76 -15.15
CA PRO A 109 7.28 22.11 -14.66
C PRO A 109 8.46 23.05 -14.98
N LEU A 110 8.14 24.25 -15.45
CA LEU A 110 9.13 25.28 -15.79
C LEU A 110 9.77 25.89 -14.52
N GLU A 111 9.02 25.86 -13.42
CA GLU A 111 9.44 26.34 -12.10
C GLU A 111 9.84 25.16 -11.20
N ALA A 112 10.85 25.38 -10.36
CA ALA A 112 11.32 24.38 -9.42
C ALA A 112 10.22 24.05 -8.40
N SER A 113 9.59 22.89 -8.57
CA SER A 113 8.63 22.32 -7.63
C SER A 113 9.16 21.00 -7.10
N GLN A 114 8.74 20.60 -5.89
CA GLN A 114 9.14 19.31 -5.33
C GLN A 114 8.29 18.17 -5.88
N ASP A 115 8.91 17.00 -6.02
CA ASP A 115 8.24 15.77 -6.43
C ASP A 115 7.16 15.37 -5.40
N LYS A 116 5.95 15.09 -5.89
CA LYS A 116 4.80 14.71 -5.04
C LYS A 116 4.38 13.28 -5.32
N LEU A 117 4.11 12.53 -4.26
CA LEU A 117 3.51 11.20 -4.35
C LEU A 117 2.00 11.34 -4.17
N LEU A 118 1.24 11.04 -5.21
CA LEU A 118 -0.21 11.16 -5.24
C LEU A 118 -0.90 9.80 -5.13
N TRP A 119 -2.07 9.79 -4.50
CA TRP A 119 -2.93 8.61 -4.40
C TRP A 119 -3.90 8.57 -5.59
N LYS A 120 -4.02 7.42 -6.27
CA LYS A 120 -4.88 7.27 -7.46
C LYS A 120 -6.37 7.51 -7.17
N HIS A 121 -6.80 7.30 -5.93
CA HIS A 121 -8.22 7.31 -5.54
C HIS A 121 -8.62 8.52 -4.69
N SER A 122 -7.76 9.53 -4.54
CA SER A 122 -8.11 10.77 -3.83
C SER A 122 -8.32 11.91 -4.82
N ASP A 123 -9.46 12.58 -4.71
CA ASP A 123 -9.79 13.78 -5.51
C ASP A 123 -8.84 14.95 -5.20
N THR A 124 -8.20 14.93 -4.02
CA THR A 124 -7.24 15.96 -3.60
C THR A 124 -5.79 15.61 -3.99
N GLY A 125 -5.54 14.36 -4.36
CA GLY A 125 -4.22 13.83 -4.67
C GLY A 125 -3.28 13.66 -3.48
N GLU A 126 -3.60 14.17 -2.29
CA GLU A 126 -2.72 14.06 -1.13
C GLU A 126 -2.84 12.70 -0.45
N LEU A 127 -1.71 12.03 -0.21
CA LEU A 127 -1.71 10.72 0.43
C LEU A 127 -1.88 10.83 1.95
N GLN A 128 -3.13 10.88 2.40
CA GLN A 128 -3.46 10.79 3.82
C GLN A 128 -3.58 9.33 4.26
N LEU A 129 -2.98 8.98 5.39
CA LEU A 129 -3.09 7.63 5.99
C LEU A 129 -4.56 7.19 6.15
N ASN A 130 -5.45 8.14 6.44
CA ASN A 130 -6.88 7.89 6.58
C ASN A 130 -7.50 7.35 5.28
N GLU A 131 -7.15 7.91 4.11
CA GLU A 131 -7.71 7.47 2.83
C GLU A 131 -7.22 6.07 2.44
N ALA A 132 -5.93 5.77 2.65
CA ALA A 132 -5.39 4.43 2.44
C ALA A 132 -6.06 3.40 3.36
N TYR A 133 -6.34 3.77 4.62
CA TYR A 133 -7.07 2.93 5.56
C TYR A 133 -8.53 2.69 5.14
N GLN A 134 -9.24 3.75 4.74
CA GLN A 134 -10.64 3.68 4.28
C GLN A 134 -10.79 2.84 3.01
N PHE A 135 -9.87 2.97 2.05
CA PHE A 135 -9.85 2.15 0.84
C PHE A 135 -9.78 0.65 1.16
N LYS A 136 -8.99 0.27 2.18
CA LYS A 136 -8.94 -1.12 2.63
C LYS A 136 -10.18 -1.52 3.42
N LEU A 137 -10.72 -0.63 4.26
CA LEU A 137 -11.93 -0.89 5.04
C LEU A 137 -13.11 -1.23 4.12
N GLN A 138 -13.23 -0.58 2.97
CA GLN A 138 -14.24 -0.88 1.96
C GLN A 138 -14.16 -2.30 1.38
N GLN A 139 -13.00 -2.96 1.45
CA GLN A 139 -12.86 -4.36 1.03
C GLN A 139 -13.37 -5.35 2.09
N PHE A 140 -13.47 -4.92 3.35
CA PHE A 140 -14.11 -5.72 4.39
C PHE A 140 -15.62 -5.50 4.33
N GLN A 141 -16.37 -6.58 4.16
CA GLN A 141 -17.83 -6.51 4.24
C GLN A 141 -18.25 -6.00 5.61
N ASP A 142 -19.35 -5.25 5.62
CA ASP A 142 -19.97 -4.77 6.84
C ASP A 142 -20.53 -6.00 7.61
N LEU A 143 -19.74 -6.51 8.56
CA LEU A 143 -20.08 -7.73 9.29
C LEU A 143 -21.17 -7.41 10.31
N ASN A 144 -22.42 -7.71 9.95
CA ASN A 144 -23.59 -7.47 10.82
C ASN A 144 -23.43 -8.09 12.22
N TRP A 145 -22.74 -9.23 12.32
CA TRP A 145 -22.43 -9.86 13.62
C TRP A 145 -21.42 -9.05 14.45
N ALA A 146 -20.50 -8.32 13.81
CA ALA A 146 -19.54 -7.48 14.52
C ALA A 146 -20.25 -6.26 15.13
N LYS A 147 -21.26 -5.70 14.46
CA LYS A 147 -22.10 -4.64 15.05
C LYS A 147 -22.83 -5.10 16.31
N ALA A 148 -23.28 -6.37 16.33
CA ALA A 148 -23.97 -6.93 17.50
C ALA A 148 -23.05 -7.10 18.72
N ILE A 149 -21.75 -7.33 18.52
CA ILE A 149 -20.80 -7.63 19.60
C ILE A 149 -20.02 -6.38 20.05
N TRP A 150 -19.70 -5.47 19.12
CA TRP A 150 -19.02 -4.20 19.38
C TRP A 150 -20.05 -3.04 19.42
N ASN A 151 -21.19 -3.26 20.08
CA ASN A 151 -22.23 -2.25 20.33
C ASN A 151 -21.84 -1.38 21.55
N SER A 152 -22.17 -0.08 21.54
CA SER A 152 -22.03 0.84 22.68
C SER A 152 -22.73 0.36 23.96
N ASP A 153 -23.79 -0.43 23.82
CA ASP A 153 -24.51 -1.01 24.96
C ASP A 153 -23.70 -2.13 25.67
N ILE A 154 -22.66 -2.65 25.00
CA ILE A 154 -21.78 -3.68 25.53
C ILE A 154 -20.45 -3.02 25.89
N PRO A 155 -20.05 -3.02 27.18
CA PRO A 155 -18.73 -2.55 27.55
C PRO A 155 -17.64 -3.30 26.76
N PRO A 156 -16.62 -2.62 26.22
CA PRO A 156 -15.58 -3.28 25.40
C PRO A 156 -14.88 -4.46 26.09
N SER A 157 -14.78 -4.43 27.42
CA SER A 157 -14.24 -5.52 28.24
C SER A 157 -15.09 -6.81 28.20
N LYS A 158 -16.36 -6.73 27.80
CA LYS A 158 -17.32 -7.84 27.70
C LYS A 158 -17.60 -8.29 26.27
N SER A 159 -17.23 -7.51 25.25
CA SER A 159 -17.46 -7.87 23.84
C SER A 159 -16.84 -9.22 23.46
N LEU A 160 -15.65 -9.55 23.98
CA LEU A 160 -15.03 -10.86 23.73
C LEU A 160 -15.85 -12.02 24.32
N LEU A 161 -16.51 -11.81 25.48
CA LEU A 161 -17.39 -12.80 26.08
C LEU A 161 -18.64 -13.00 25.23
N VAL A 162 -19.25 -11.92 24.73
CA VAL A 162 -20.41 -11.97 23.82
C VAL A 162 -20.04 -12.69 22.53
N TRP A 163 -18.85 -12.45 21.96
CA TRP A 163 -18.36 -13.22 20.82
C TRP A 163 -18.24 -14.71 21.12
N ARG A 164 -17.65 -15.08 22.26
CA ARG A 164 -17.57 -16.49 22.69
C ARG A 164 -18.97 -17.09 22.90
N LEU A 165 -19.92 -16.33 23.44
CA LEU A 165 -21.31 -16.75 23.62
C LEU A 165 -21.97 -17.06 22.28
N MET A 166 -21.88 -16.14 21.31
CA MET A 166 -22.47 -16.31 19.97
C MET A 166 -21.90 -17.53 19.23
N HIS A 167 -20.65 -17.89 19.50
CA HIS A 167 -20.00 -19.06 18.92
C HIS A 167 -20.13 -20.34 19.78
N ASN A 168 -20.92 -20.34 20.85
CA ASN A 168 -21.03 -21.45 21.81
C ASN A 168 -19.67 -21.95 22.35
N LYS A 169 -18.70 -21.04 22.48
CA LYS A 169 -17.35 -21.32 23.00
C LYS A 169 -17.19 -20.94 24.47
N ILE A 170 -18.30 -20.70 25.16
CA ILE A 170 -18.30 -20.54 26.61
C ILE A 170 -18.42 -21.94 27.23
N PRO A 171 -17.58 -22.29 28.21
CA PRO A 171 -17.70 -23.54 28.94
C PRO A 171 -18.93 -23.47 29.86
N THR A 172 -20.09 -23.77 29.30
CA THR A 172 -21.31 -24.11 30.03
C THR A 172 -21.42 -25.63 30.15
N ASP A 173 -22.10 -26.13 31.18
CA ASP A 173 -22.28 -27.57 31.40
C ASP A 173 -22.83 -28.31 30.18
N GLU A 174 -23.66 -27.65 29.38
CA GLU A 174 -24.20 -28.19 28.13
C GLU A 174 -23.13 -28.33 27.04
N ASN A 175 -22.26 -27.33 26.88
CA ASN A 175 -21.17 -27.36 25.90
C ASN A 175 -20.07 -28.37 26.29
N LEU A 176 -19.82 -28.54 27.59
CA LEU A 176 -18.92 -29.56 28.10
C LEU A 176 -19.44 -30.97 27.81
N LYS A 177 -20.73 -31.23 28.07
CA LYS A 177 -21.38 -32.52 27.77
C LYS A 177 -21.39 -32.85 26.27
N LEU A 178 -21.60 -31.86 25.41
CA LEU A 178 -21.57 -32.04 23.95
C LEU A 178 -20.15 -32.36 23.44
N SER A 179 -19.13 -31.68 23.97
CA SER A 179 -17.73 -31.94 23.63
C SER A 179 -17.26 -33.33 24.10
N GLU A 180 -17.67 -33.76 25.29
CA GLU A 180 -17.37 -35.10 25.83
C GLU A 180 -18.09 -36.20 25.04
N SER A 181 -19.36 -35.99 24.67
CA SER A 181 -20.12 -36.94 23.86
C SER A 181 -19.53 -37.08 22.45
N SER A 182 -19.09 -35.98 21.84
CA SER A 182 -18.43 -36.03 20.53
C SER A 182 -17.07 -36.71 20.59
N ALA A 183 -16.27 -36.49 21.66
CA ALA A 183 -15.00 -37.18 21.85
C ALA A 183 -15.17 -38.69 22.13
N ALA A 184 -16.23 -39.09 22.84
CA ALA A 184 -16.57 -40.49 23.05
C ALA A 184 -16.97 -41.20 21.73
N PHE A 185 -17.67 -40.53 20.82
CA PHE A 185 -18.01 -41.10 19.51
C PHE A 185 -16.79 -41.41 18.62
N TYR A 186 -15.70 -40.65 18.74
CA TYR A 186 -14.46 -40.89 17.98
C TYR A 186 -13.53 -41.93 18.61
N LEU A 187 -13.74 -42.29 19.89
CA LEU A 187 -12.92 -43.29 20.58
C LEU A 187 -13.53 -44.71 20.55
N TYR A 188 -14.80 -44.82 20.13
CA TYR A 188 -15.55 -46.08 20.12
C TYR A 188 -16.17 -46.44 18.74
N GLY A 189 -15.75 -45.78 17.66
CA GLY A 189 -16.07 -46.13 16.27
C GLY A 189 -14.81 -46.40 15.48
#